data_AF-K9Q043-F1
#
_entry.id   AF-K9Q043-F1
#
_cell.length_a   1.000
_cell.length_b   1.000
_cell.length_c   1.000
_cell.angle_alpha   90.00
_cell.angle_beta   90.00
_cell.angle_gamma   90.00
#
_symmetry.space_group_name_H-M   'P 1'
#
loop_
_entity.id
_entity.type
_entity.pdbx_description
1 polymer ?
#
loop_
_entity_poly.entity_id
_entity_poly.type
_entity_poly.pdbx_seq_one_letter_code
_entity_poly.pdbx_strand_id
1 'polypeptide(L)'
;MKPIKPVELFLALGLATTLGACGTPAPEGGEGSEGGEAATTEEVKEEDHSEHSHGGEGGEGGEGGEGSASGNPDIDYMTALGLMKGHLMVAEELVAISEFEQSEPHIGHPVEEIYGDIEGELPDRGVDDFKDTLNAAHDIVKTSPESPELASSLSASITAVDDAITALGDEFLADPEFVMGVVINLLTVAGEEYEAAIADGKFVEIVEYQDSRGFVMYGEMLFEKVADQLDAEASEAITAAFTELKTAWPDVVAPEAPVKTPQEVFGLIVSIEASI
;
A
#
# COMPACT_ATOMS: atom_id res chain seq x y z
N MET A 1 45.28 -6.37 -16.03
CA MET A 1 44.32 -7.40 -15.57
C MET A 1 43.86 -7.04 -14.17
N LYS A 2 42.54 -6.87 -13.97
CA LYS A 2 41.91 -6.66 -12.66
C LYS A 2 41.30 -8.00 -12.22
N PRO A 3 41.56 -8.52 -11.02
CA PRO A 3 41.01 -9.81 -10.61
C PRO A 3 39.53 -9.66 -10.22
N ILE A 4 38.69 -10.50 -10.82
CA ILE A 4 37.26 -10.64 -10.54
C ILE A 4 37.12 -11.58 -9.32
N LYS A 5 36.35 -11.18 -8.32
CA LYS A 5 36.03 -12.04 -7.16
C LYS A 5 34.82 -12.94 -7.50
N PRO A 6 34.80 -14.20 -7.07
CA PRO A 6 33.69 -15.10 -7.34
C PRO A 6 32.48 -14.77 -6.47
N VAL A 7 31.30 -14.80 -7.08
CA VAL A 7 29.97 -14.79 -6.43
C VAL A 7 29.68 -16.22 -6.00
N GLU A 8 29.47 -16.45 -4.70
CA GLU A 8 28.97 -17.73 -4.21
C GLU A 8 27.44 -17.68 -4.15
N LEU A 9 26.83 -18.48 -5.03
CA LEU A 9 25.39 -18.71 -5.12
C LEU A 9 25.05 -19.93 -4.23
N PHE A 10 24.36 -19.70 -3.11
CA PHE A 10 23.83 -20.78 -2.29
C PHE A 10 22.42 -21.15 -2.76
N LEU A 11 22.33 -22.21 -3.56
CA LEU A 11 21.08 -22.83 -4.00
C LEU A 11 20.73 -23.98 -3.06
N ALA A 12 19.83 -23.74 -2.10
CA ALA A 12 19.31 -24.77 -1.20
C ALA A 12 18.07 -25.44 -1.84
N LEU A 13 18.29 -26.52 -2.59
CA LEU A 13 17.21 -27.33 -3.16
C LEU A 13 16.79 -28.41 -2.16
N GLY A 14 15.64 -28.21 -1.50
CA GLY A 14 14.98 -29.19 -0.65
C GLY A 14 14.33 -30.30 -1.47
N LEU A 15 14.87 -31.52 -1.37
CA LEU A 15 14.37 -32.72 -2.02
C LEU A 15 13.27 -33.36 -1.16
N ALA A 16 12.00 -33.21 -1.55
CA ALA A 16 10.88 -33.96 -0.96
C ALA A 16 10.50 -35.13 -1.87
N THR A 17 10.84 -36.36 -1.46
CA THR A 17 10.40 -37.60 -2.09
C THR A 17 9.09 -38.08 -1.48
N THR A 18 8.03 -38.22 -2.28
CA THR A 18 6.87 -39.07 -1.95
C THR A 18 6.64 -40.10 -3.07
N LEU A 19 6.64 -41.37 -2.67
CA LEU A 19 6.25 -42.52 -3.47
C LEU A 19 4.77 -42.82 -3.19
N GLY A 20 3.95 -42.88 -4.24
CA GLY A 20 2.57 -43.36 -4.18
C GLY A 20 2.07 -43.69 -5.59
N ALA A 21 1.89 -44.97 -5.86
CA ALA A 21 1.62 -45.54 -7.19
C ALA A 21 0.12 -45.78 -7.47
N CYS A 22 -0.27 -45.69 -8.76
CA CYS A 22 -1.08 -46.66 -9.54
C CYS A 22 -2.05 -46.03 -10.58
N GLY A 23 -1.64 -46.04 -11.86
CA GLY A 23 -2.34 -46.63 -13.02
C GLY A 23 -3.74 -46.20 -13.49
N THR A 24 -3.78 -45.36 -14.56
CA THR A 24 -4.44 -45.47 -15.90
C THR A 24 -5.95 -45.81 -16.07
N PRO A 25 -6.61 -45.52 -17.24
CA PRO A 25 -6.22 -44.75 -18.45
C PRO A 25 -7.30 -43.73 -18.97
N ALA A 26 -6.93 -42.95 -20.00
CA ALA A 26 -7.80 -42.17 -20.91
C ALA A 26 -8.62 -43.07 -21.87
N PRO A 27 -9.62 -42.53 -22.61
CA PRO A 27 -9.40 -41.99 -23.98
C PRO A 27 -10.22 -40.70 -24.27
N GLU A 28 -9.80 -39.73 -25.09
CA GLU A 28 -9.67 -39.65 -26.57
C GLU A 28 -10.99 -39.60 -27.39
N GLY A 29 -11.05 -38.63 -28.32
CA GLY A 29 -12.02 -38.50 -29.43
C GLY A 29 -12.65 -37.09 -29.47
N GLY A 30 -12.59 -36.28 -30.51
CA GLY A 30 -12.36 -36.51 -31.94
C GLY A 30 -13.53 -35.91 -32.75
N GLU A 31 -13.23 -35.45 -33.99
CA GLU A 31 -14.14 -34.96 -35.05
C GLU A 31 -14.47 -33.44 -35.03
N GLY A 32 -14.46 -32.68 -36.13
CA GLY A 32 -14.24 -32.98 -37.54
C GLY A 32 -15.00 -31.98 -38.44
N SER A 33 -14.28 -31.41 -39.42
CA SER A 33 -14.68 -30.96 -40.78
C SER A 33 -15.90 -30.03 -41.03
N GLU A 34 -15.63 -28.93 -41.77
CA GLU A 34 -16.19 -28.53 -43.10
C GLU A 34 -15.73 -27.07 -43.36
N GLY A 35 -15.33 -26.55 -44.53
CA GLY A 35 -15.38 -26.95 -45.94
C GLY A 35 -15.83 -25.76 -46.80
N GLY A 36 -15.01 -25.30 -47.77
CA GLY A 36 -15.41 -24.43 -48.92
C GLY A 36 -14.85 -23.00 -48.91
N GLU A 37 -13.82 -22.68 -49.72
CA GLU A 37 -13.87 -22.03 -51.06
C GLU A 37 -14.18 -20.50 -51.00
N ALA A 38 -13.50 -19.55 -51.66
CA ALA A 38 -12.59 -19.54 -52.82
C ALA A 38 -11.71 -18.25 -52.85
N ALA A 39 -10.74 -18.26 -53.77
CA ALA A 39 -9.74 -17.25 -54.14
C ALA A 39 -10.28 -15.83 -54.44
N THR A 40 -9.49 -14.73 -54.43
CA THR A 40 -8.38 -14.41 -55.36
C THR A 40 -7.59 -13.12 -54.97
N THR A 41 -6.29 -13.11 -55.31
CA THR A 41 -5.40 -11.96 -55.72
C THR A 41 -5.15 -10.84 -54.69
N GLU A 42 -3.96 -10.26 -54.48
CA GLU A 42 -2.74 -10.12 -55.29
C GLU A 42 -1.56 -9.75 -54.36
N GLU A 43 -0.35 -9.99 -54.85
CA GLU A 43 0.96 -9.90 -54.22
C GLU A 43 1.49 -8.45 -54.13
N VAL A 44 2.06 -8.05 -52.98
CA VAL A 44 3.21 -7.11 -52.90
C VAL A 44 4.16 -7.60 -51.80
N LYS A 45 5.46 -7.46 -52.09
CA LYS A 45 6.62 -8.18 -51.58
C LYS A 45 7.43 -7.34 -50.57
N GLU A 46 7.95 -8.01 -49.52
CA GLU A 46 9.21 -7.79 -48.73
C GLU A 46 9.37 -6.44 -47.96
N GLU A 47 9.90 -6.33 -46.73
CA GLU A 47 10.97 -7.03 -45.99
C GLU A 47 10.60 -7.10 -44.48
N ASP A 48 10.61 -8.28 -43.84
CA ASP A 48 11.64 -8.79 -42.91
C ASP A 48 12.24 -7.78 -41.91
N HIS A 49 11.73 -7.78 -40.67
CA HIS A 49 12.59 -7.78 -39.47
C HIS A 49 11.90 -8.53 -38.34
N SER A 50 12.56 -9.63 -37.97
CA SER A 50 12.34 -10.55 -36.87
C SER A 50 11.98 -9.92 -35.53
N GLU A 51 10.93 -10.48 -34.93
CA GLU A 51 10.89 -10.98 -33.55
C GLU A 51 11.57 -10.14 -32.46
N HIS A 52 10.78 -9.46 -31.63
CA HIS A 52 10.91 -9.56 -30.18
C HIS A 52 9.51 -9.60 -29.56
N SER A 53 9.09 -10.83 -29.29
CA SER A 53 8.10 -11.18 -28.28
C SER A 53 8.63 -10.70 -26.92
N HIS A 54 7.90 -9.79 -26.27
CA HIS A 54 7.94 -9.65 -24.82
C HIS A 54 6.59 -10.08 -24.29
N GLY A 55 6.45 -11.41 -24.22
CA GLY A 55 5.78 -12.05 -23.11
C GLY A 55 6.73 -12.13 -21.91
N GLY A 56 6.14 -12.01 -20.73
CA GLY A 56 6.75 -11.94 -19.41
C GLY A 56 5.82 -11.07 -18.59
N GLU A 57 4.69 -11.59 -18.10
CA GLU A 57 4.59 -12.44 -16.89
C GLU A 57 5.42 -11.89 -15.71
N GLY A 58 4.70 -11.51 -14.67
CA GLY A 58 5.14 -10.82 -13.46
C GLY A 58 3.99 -9.86 -13.11
N GLY A 59 2.92 -10.27 -12.46
CA GLY A 59 2.89 -11.19 -11.33
C GLY A 59 3.11 -10.46 -10.00
N GLU A 60 2.73 -9.18 -9.91
CA GLU A 60 2.50 -8.48 -8.63
C GLU A 60 1.14 -8.96 -8.11
N GLY A 61 1.16 -10.14 -7.51
CA GLY A 61 0.01 -10.73 -6.85
C GLY A 61 0.21 -10.64 -5.35
N GLY A 62 -0.47 -9.69 -4.71
CA GLY A 62 -0.91 -9.86 -3.32
C GLY A 62 -0.44 -8.82 -2.30
N GLU A 63 -0.65 -7.53 -2.56
CA GLU A 63 -0.71 -6.49 -1.50
C GLU A 63 -2.17 -6.03 -1.26
N GLY A 64 -3.15 -6.75 -1.81
CA GLY A 64 -4.57 -6.54 -1.47
C GLY A 64 -4.85 -7.04 -0.05
N GLY A 65 -4.52 -6.25 0.96
CA GLY A 65 -4.73 -6.65 2.35
C GLY A 65 -4.04 -5.84 3.44
N GLU A 66 -3.66 -4.58 3.22
CA GLU A 66 -3.20 -3.71 4.32
C GLU A 66 -4.29 -3.52 5.40
N GLY A 67 -5.55 -3.84 5.09
CA GLY A 67 -6.65 -3.93 6.05
C GLY A 67 -6.49 -5.10 7.03
N SER A 68 -5.96 -4.84 8.22
CA SER A 68 -6.08 -5.76 9.35
C SER A 68 -7.56 -5.89 9.76
N ALA A 69 -8.16 -7.06 9.52
CA ALA A 69 -9.54 -7.34 9.92
C ALA A 69 -9.66 -7.41 11.46
N SER A 70 -10.19 -6.35 12.06
CA SER A 70 -10.43 -6.23 13.50
C SER A 70 -11.64 -7.05 13.97
N GLY A 71 -12.48 -7.48 13.04
CA GLY A 71 -13.77 -8.10 13.32
C GLY A 71 -14.89 -7.08 13.63
N ASN A 72 -14.58 -5.78 13.56
CA ASN A 72 -15.54 -4.69 13.57
C ASN A 72 -15.51 -3.97 12.20
N PRO A 73 -16.56 -4.09 11.38
CA PRO A 73 -16.57 -3.53 10.02
C PRO A 73 -16.42 -2.00 10.00
N ASP A 74 -16.88 -1.29 11.03
CA ASP A 74 -16.72 0.17 11.09
C ASP A 74 -15.27 0.58 11.37
N ILE A 75 -14.56 -0.20 12.21
CA ILE A 75 -13.12 0.00 12.44
C ILE A 75 -12.36 -0.35 11.17
N ASP A 76 -12.67 -1.48 10.52
CA ASP A 76 -11.99 -1.93 9.30
C ASP A 76 -12.14 -0.88 8.17
N TYR A 77 -13.35 -0.37 7.97
CA TYR A 77 -13.63 0.70 7.00
C TYR A 77 -12.86 1.99 7.33
N MET A 78 -12.85 2.43 8.60
CA MET A 78 -12.11 3.63 9.01
C MET A 78 -10.58 3.42 8.94
N THR A 79 -10.09 2.21 9.21
CA THR A 79 -8.67 1.85 9.04
C THR A 79 -8.27 1.97 7.57
N ALA A 80 -9.05 1.40 6.65
CA ALA A 80 -8.78 1.52 5.21
C ALA A 80 -8.73 3.01 4.77
N LEU A 81 -9.69 3.83 5.19
CA LEU A 81 -9.65 5.27 4.92
C LEU A 81 -8.45 5.97 5.58
N GLY A 82 -8.04 5.53 6.76
CA GLY A 82 -6.87 6.05 7.46
C GLY A 82 -5.54 5.72 6.76
N LEU A 83 -5.42 4.52 6.19
CA LEU A 83 -4.28 4.12 5.36
C LEU A 83 -4.23 4.98 4.09
N MET A 84 -5.35 5.10 3.36
CA MET A 84 -5.45 6.01 2.21
C MET A 84 -5.01 7.43 2.56
N LYS A 85 -5.47 7.95 3.71
CA LYS A 85 -5.11 9.29 4.16
C LYS A 85 -3.62 9.42 4.48
N GLY A 86 -3.02 8.40 5.09
CA GLY A 86 -1.58 8.34 5.37
C GLY A 86 -0.74 8.44 4.10
N HIS A 87 -1.04 7.63 3.08
CA HIS A 87 -0.33 7.70 1.79
C HIS A 87 -0.49 9.08 1.13
N LEU A 88 -1.72 9.61 1.04
CA LEU A 88 -1.96 10.87 0.36
C LEU A 88 -1.29 12.07 1.05
N MET A 89 -1.13 12.03 2.38
CA MET A 89 -0.34 13.02 3.12
C MET A 89 1.14 12.97 2.75
N VAL A 90 1.71 11.77 2.64
CA VAL A 90 3.10 11.55 2.21
C VAL A 90 3.29 12.01 0.76
N ALA A 91 2.36 11.68 -0.13
CA ALA A 91 2.34 12.16 -1.50
C ALA A 91 2.35 13.69 -1.57
N GLU A 92 1.55 14.38 -0.74
CA GLU A 92 1.49 15.85 -0.70
C GLU A 92 2.84 16.46 -0.32
N GLU A 93 3.51 15.90 0.69
CA GLU A 93 4.84 16.33 1.11
C GLU A 93 5.88 16.14 -0.01
N LEU A 94 5.88 14.98 -0.67
CA LEU A 94 6.83 14.65 -1.75
C LEU A 94 6.60 15.51 -2.99
N VAL A 95 5.34 15.72 -3.39
CA VAL A 95 4.98 16.64 -4.48
C VAL A 95 5.45 18.06 -4.17
N ALA A 96 5.29 18.52 -2.92
CA ALA A 96 5.72 19.86 -2.51
C ALA A 96 7.24 20.09 -2.65
N ILE A 97 8.05 19.03 -2.58
CA ILE A 97 9.51 19.08 -2.79
C ILE A 97 9.93 18.56 -4.18
N SER A 98 8.98 18.32 -5.09
CA SER A 98 9.19 17.82 -6.45
C SER A 98 9.82 16.42 -6.54
N GLU A 99 9.67 15.60 -5.49
CA GLU A 99 10.05 14.18 -5.48
C GLU A 99 8.92 13.33 -6.10
N PHE A 100 8.59 13.61 -7.37
CA PHE A 100 7.41 13.04 -8.02
C PHE A 100 7.47 11.51 -8.21
N GLU A 101 8.64 10.97 -8.50
CA GLU A 101 8.86 9.53 -8.65
C GLU A 101 8.56 8.79 -7.33
N GLN A 102 8.97 9.37 -6.20
CA GLN A 102 8.65 8.82 -4.89
C GLN A 102 7.19 9.05 -4.52
N SER A 103 6.57 10.16 -4.96
CA SER A 103 5.15 10.44 -4.66
C SER A 103 4.17 9.52 -5.39
N GLU A 104 4.57 8.95 -6.54
CA GLU A 104 3.68 8.16 -7.39
C GLU A 104 3.07 6.93 -6.71
N PRO A 105 3.85 6.04 -6.04
CA PRO A 105 3.27 4.90 -5.32
C PRO A 105 2.26 5.35 -4.26
N HIS A 106 2.57 6.41 -3.50
CA HIS A 106 1.68 6.97 -2.47
C HIS A 106 0.35 7.53 -3.01
N ILE A 107 0.32 7.96 -4.27
CA ILE A 107 -0.93 8.35 -4.94
C ILE A 107 -1.68 7.12 -5.47
N GLY A 108 -0.94 6.06 -5.83
CA GLY A 108 -1.44 4.80 -6.38
C GLY A 108 -2.06 3.85 -5.36
N HIS A 109 -1.37 3.56 -4.24
CA HIS A 109 -1.81 2.57 -3.24
C HIS A 109 -3.28 2.78 -2.80
N PRO A 110 -3.76 4.02 -2.52
CA PRO A 110 -5.17 4.23 -2.20
C PRO A 110 -6.17 3.67 -3.20
N VAL A 111 -5.90 3.74 -4.51
CA VAL A 111 -6.84 3.28 -5.55
C VAL A 111 -6.56 1.86 -6.04
N GLU A 112 -5.29 1.45 -6.05
CA GLU A 112 -4.86 0.16 -6.59
C GLU A 112 -5.05 -0.97 -5.56
N GLU A 113 -4.89 -0.68 -4.27
CA GLU A 113 -4.81 -1.70 -3.23
C GLU A 113 -5.94 -1.57 -2.20
N ILE A 114 -6.24 -0.35 -1.76
CA ILE A 114 -7.15 -0.13 -0.61
C ILE A 114 -8.61 0.12 -1.04
N TYR A 115 -8.85 0.75 -2.20
CA TYR A 115 -10.20 1.16 -2.59
C TYR A 115 -11.20 0.01 -2.69
N GLY A 116 -10.72 -1.17 -3.07
CA GLY A 116 -11.56 -2.38 -3.15
C GLY A 116 -12.19 -2.77 -1.81
N ASP A 117 -11.55 -2.43 -0.69
CA ASP A 117 -12.01 -2.77 0.65
C ASP A 117 -13.19 -1.90 1.09
N ILE A 118 -13.30 -0.67 0.57
CA ILE A 118 -14.35 0.29 0.96
C ILE A 118 -15.44 0.48 -0.10
N GLU A 119 -15.18 0.17 -1.37
CA GLU A 119 -16.05 0.48 -2.54
C GLU A 119 -17.49 -0.03 -2.33
N GLY A 120 -17.63 -1.23 -1.76
CA GLY A 120 -18.94 -1.84 -1.51
C GLY A 120 -19.76 -1.17 -0.39
N GLU A 121 -19.12 -0.44 0.51
CA GLU A 121 -19.76 0.16 1.69
C GLU A 121 -20.16 1.63 1.48
N LEU A 122 -19.56 2.33 0.50
CA LEU A 122 -19.80 3.75 0.27
C LEU A 122 -21.29 4.11 0.14
N PRO A 123 -22.12 3.40 -0.65
CA PRO A 123 -23.52 3.76 -0.82
C PRO A 123 -24.34 3.64 0.47
N ASP A 124 -24.05 2.63 1.30
CA ASP A 124 -24.74 2.40 2.57
C ASP A 124 -24.35 3.45 3.62
N ARG A 125 -23.14 4.01 3.50
CA ARG A 125 -22.62 5.11 4.33
C ARG A 125 -22.96 6.49 3.77
N GLY A 126 -23.66 6.57 2.64
CA GLY A 126 -24.06 7.84 2.01
C GLY A 126 -22.91 8.63 1.40
N VAL A 127 -21.83 7.94 1.03
CA VAL A 127 -20.63 8.50 0.39
C VAL A 127 -20.72 8.23 -1.12
N ASP A 128 -20.47 9.27 -1.93
CA ASP A 128 -20.38 9.12 -3.38
C ASP A 128 -19.09 8.37 -3.76
N ASP A 129 -19.12 7.63 -4.87
CA ASP A 129 -17.90 7.03 -5.44
C ASP A 129 -16.87 8.13 -5.75
N PHE A 130 -15.60 7.85 -5.41
CA PHE A 130 -14.48 8.76 -5.61
C PHE A 130 -13.27 8.08 -6.27
N LYS A 131 -13.47 6.91 -6.88
CA LYS A 131 -12.40 6.16 -7.56
C LYS A 131 -11.78 6.94 -8.70
N ASP A 132 -12.61 7.60 -9.50
CA ASP A 132 -12.17 8.43 -10.62
C ASP A 132 -11.34 9.64 -10.15
N THR A 133 -11.63 10.17 -8.95
CA THR A 133 -10.85 11.26 -8.35
C THR A 133 -9.42 10.80 -8.01
N LEU A 134 -9.29 9.60 -7.42
CA LEU A 134 -7.98 9.01 -7.11
C LEU A 134 -7.20 8.70 -8.40
N ASN A 135 -7.84 8.02 -9.36
CA ASN A 135 -7.23 7.69 -10.66
C ASN A 135 -6.75 8.94 -11.40
N ALA A 136 -7.49 10.05 -11.35
CA ALA A 136 -7.07 11.28 -11.99
C ALA A 136 -5.76 11.83 -11.41
N ALA A 137 -5.57 11.78 -10.09
CA ALA A 137 -4.31 12.19 -9.48
C ALA A 137 -3.16 11.25 -9.88
N HIS A 138 -3.41 9.94 -9.89
CA HIS A 138 -2.42 8.92 -10.25
C HIS A 138 -1.98 9.02 -11.71
N ASP A 139 -2.92 9.22 -12.63
CA ASP A 139 -2.65 9.45 -14.05
C ASP A 139 -1.80 10.70 -14.27
N ILE A 140 -2.08 11.80 -13.53
CA ILE A 140 -1.32 13.04 -13.66
C ILE A 140 0.12 12.86 -13.17
N VAL A 141 0.36 12.25 -12.00
CA VAL A 141 1.73 12.05 -11.50
C VAL A 141 2.54 11.15 -12.44
N LYS A 142 1.91 10.14 -13.05
CA LYS A 142 2.56 9.24 -14.03
C LYS A 142 2.90 9.92 -15.36
N THR A 143 2.02 10.80 -15.85
CA THR A 143 2.10 11.30 -17.24
C THR A 143 2.60 12.74 -17.34
N SER A 144 2.31 13.57 -16.36
CA SER A 144 2.60 15.00 -16.33
C SER A 144 2.88 15.49 -14.89
N PRO A 145 3.90 14.95 -14.20
CA PRO A 145 4.14 15.22 -12.76
C PRO A 145 4.38 16.69 -12.43
N GLU A 146 4.97 17.46 -13.36
CA GLU A 146 5.18 18.90 -13.19
C GLU A 146 3.92 19.75 -13.48
N SER A 147 2.80 19.12 -13.85
CA SER A 147 1.55 19.82 -14.12
C SER A 147 1.04 20.50 -12.85
N PRO A 148 0.62 21.78 -12.90
CA PRO A 148 -0.03 22.42 -11.77
C PRO A 148 -1.37 21.75 -11.39
N GLU A 149 -1.93 20.92 -12.27
CA GLU A 149 -3.15 20.16 -12.00
C GLU A 149 -2.93 19.03 -10.99
N LEU A 150 -1.68 18.53 -10.83
CA LEU A 150 -1.36 17.46 -9.88
C LEU A 150 -1.75 17.85 -8.46
N ALA A 151 -1.31 19.01 -8.00
CA ALA A 151 -1.60 19.49 -6.65
C ALA A 151 -3.11 19.64 -6.40
N SER A 152 -3.87 20.13 -7.39
CA SER A 152 -5.33 20.21 -7.25
C SER A 152 -6.03 18.85 -7.26
N SER A 153 -5.56 17.89 -8.07
CA SER A 153 -6.13 16.55 -8.13
C SER A 153 -5.81 15.75 -6.86
N LEU A 154 -4.60 15.90 -6.34
CA LEU A 154 -4.19 15.31 -5.06
C LEU A 154 -5.02 15.90 -3.91
N SER A 155 -5.19 17.23 -3.86
CA SER A 155 -6.04 17.87 -2.84
C SER A 155 -7.50 17.41 -2.92
N ALA A 156 -8.03 17.19 -4.12
CA ALA A 156 -9.38 16.62 -4.30
C ALA A 156 -9.48 15.18 -3.80
N SER A 157 -8.44 14.36 -4.03
CA SER A 157 -8.33 12.99 -3.51
C SER A 157 -8.34 12.96 -1.98
N ILE A 158 -7.51 13.83 -1.36
CA ILE A 158 -7.46 13.98 0.09
C ILE A 158 -8.83 14.41 0.65
N THR A 159 -9.49 15.35 -0.02
CA THR A 159 -10.83 15.84 0.39
C THR A 159 -11.88 14.72 0.30
N ALA A 160 -11.85 13.90 -0.75
CA ALA A 160 -12.79 12.80 -0.90
C ALA A 160 -12.66 11.75 0.22
N VAL A 161 -11.42 11.43 0.62
CA VAL A 161 -11.15 10.56 1.77
C VAL A 161 -11.64 11.21 3.08
N ASP A 162 -11.39 12.51 3.28
CA ASP A 162 -11.88 13.24 4.46
C ASP A 162 -13.41 13.29 4.54
N ASP A 163 -14.09 13.44 3.41
CA ASP A 163 -15.55 13.42 3.33
C ASP A 163 -16.09 12.01 3.68
N ALA A 164 -15.44 10.95 3.18
CA ALA A 164 -15.78 9.57 3.52
C ALA A 164 -15.58 9.25 5.01
N ILE A 165 -14.51 9.77 5.62
CA ILE A 165 -14.27 9.69 7.07
C ILE A 165 -15.37 10.43 7.82
N THR A 166 -15.69 11.66 7.41
CA THR A 166 -16.71 12.50 8.07
C THR A 166 -18.09 11.86 8.02
N ALA A 167 -18.41 11.13 6.95
CA ALA A 167 -19.68 10.43 6.79
C ALA A 167 -19.91 9.31 7.82
N LEU A 168 -18.88 8.79 8.49
CA LEU A 168 -19.04 7.89 9.64
C LEU A 168 -19.85 8.54 10.77
N GLY A 169 -19.68 9.85 10.95
CA GLY A 169 -20.38 10.64 11.96
C GLY A 169 -19.63 10.78 13.29
N ASP A 170 -19.95 11.86 14.01
CA ASP A 170 -19.30 12.26 15.26
C ASP A 170 -19.39 11.19 16.36
N GLU A 171 -20.40 10.32 16.31
CA GLU A 171 -20.59 9.23 17.26
C GLU A 171 -19.44 8.22 17.25
N PHE A 172 -18.85 7.96 16.08
CA PHE A 172 -17.66 7.12 15.95
C PHE A 172 -16.39 7.96 16.15
N LEU A 173 -16.31 9.12 15.49
CA LEU A 173 -15.09 9.94 15.46
C LEU A 173 -14.75 10.61 16.79
N ALA A 174 -15.69 10.69 17.73
CA ALA A 174 -15.48 11.18 19.09
C ALA A 174 -15.40 10.06 20.14
N ASP A 175 -15.62 8.79 19.77
CA ASP A 175 -15.53 7.66 20.69
C ASP A 175 -14.07 7.21 20.85
N PRO A 176 -13.47 7.34 22.04
CA PRO A 176 -12.08 6.93 22.26
C PRO A 176 -11.83 5.44 21.99
N GLU A 177 -12.77 4.55 22.27
CA GLU A 177 -12.59 3.11 22.05
C GLU A 177 -12.50 2.82 20.54
N PHE A 178 -13.41 3.41 19.76
CA PHE A 178 -13.40 3.31 18.31
C PHE A 178 -12.12 3.90 17.69
N VAL A 179 -11.81 5.15 18.04
CA VAL A 179 -10.65 5.86 17.48
C VAL A 179 -9.35 5.15 17.85
N MET A 180 -9.18 4.70 19.08
CA MET A 180 -7.97 3.98 19.48
C MET A 180 -7.86 2.61 18.81
N GLY A 181 -8.98 1.92 18.54
CA GLY A 181 -8.98 0.71 17.73
C GLY A 181 -8.40 0.94 16.32
N VAL A 182 -8.83 2.02 15.65
CA VAL A 182 -8.28 2.43 14.35
C VAL A 182 -6.80 2.79 14.45
N VAL A 183 -6.41 3.56 15.47
CA VAL A 183 -5.00 3.95 15.69
C VAL A 183 -4.09 2.73 15.83
N ILE A 184 -4.50 1.71 16.59
CA ILE A 184 -3.71 0.49 16.76
C ILE A 184 -3.59 -0.29 15.44
N ASN A 185 -4.65 -0.38 14.64
CA ASN A 185 -4.56 -1.00 13.32
C ASN A 185 -3.57 -0.25 12.41
N LEU A 186 -3.65 1.07 12.33
CA LEU A 186 -2.72 1.89 11.53
C LEU A 186 -1.26 1.72 12.00
N LEU A 187 -1.03 1.71 13.31
CA LEU A 187 0.30 1.51 13.88
C LEU A 187 0.84 0.10 13.65
N THR A 188 -0.04 -0.91 13.58
CA THR A 188 0.35 -2.28 13.27
C THR A 188 0.92 -2.35 11.85
N VAL A 189 0.16 -1.86 10.87
CA VAL A 189 0.62 -1.79 9.46
C VAL A 189 1.89 -0.93 9.37
N ALA A 190 1.93 0.22 10.04
CA ALA A 190 3.13 1.06 10.05
C ALA A 190 4.39 0.34 10.56
N GLY A 191 4.25 -0.51 11.58
CA GLY A 191 5.36 -1.32 12.09
C GLY A 191 5.85 -2.34 11.07
N GLU A 192 4.92 -2.99 10.37
CA GLU A 192 5.20 -3.96 9.31
C GLU A 192 5.92 -3.30 8.13
N GLU A 193 5.42 -2.15 7.66
CA GLU A 193 6.07 -1.38 6.59
C GLU A 193 7.47 -0.90 6.98
N TYR A 194 7.66 -0.45 8.21
CA TYR A 194 8.99 -0.04 8.66
C TYR A 194 9.97 -1.22 8.72
N GLU A 195 9.50 -2.41 9.07
CA GLU A 195 10.31 -3.62 9.04
C GLU A 195 10.65 -4.01 7.59
N ALA A 196 9.67 -4.00 6.69
CA ALA A 196 9.85 -4.29 5.27
C ALA A 196 10.84 -3.32 4.61
N ALA A 197 10.82 -2.05 5.02
CA ALA A 197 11.72 -1.01 4.54
C ALA A 197 13.21 -1.33 4.77
N ILE A 198 13.56 -2.18 5.76
CA ILE A 198 14.93 -2.28 6.28
C ILE A 198 15.53 -3.67 6.10
N ALA A 199 16.69 -3.73 5.44
CA ALA A 199 17.56 -4.92 5.43
C ALA A 199 19.02 -4.55 5.75
N ASP A 200 19.68 -5.38 6.56
CA ASP A 200 21.08 -5.18 6.98
C ASP A 200 21.39 -3.77 7.54
N GLY A 201 20.41 -3.17 8.24
CA GLY A 201 20.53 -1.84 8.84
C GLY A 201 20.53 -0.69 7.84
N LYS A 202 19.91 -0.88 6.67
CA LYS A 202 19.75 0.13 5.62
C LYS A 202 18.33 0.08 5.07
N PHE A 203 17.85 1.21 4.58
CA PHE A 203 16.62 1.23 3.78
C PHE A 203 16.87 0.56 2.44
N VAL A 204 16.07 -0.47 2.14
CA VAL A 204 16.05 -1.18 0.85
C VAL A 204 14.76 -0.88 0.09
N GLU A 205 13.65 -0.66 0.80
CA GLU A 205 12.39 -0.16 0.26
C GLU A 205 12.07 1.20 0.89
N ILE A 206 12.27 2.28 0.13
CA ILE A 206 12.03 3.65 0.61
C ILE A 206 10.53 3.93 0.69
N VAL A 207 9.73 3.30 -0.17
CA VAL A 207 8.27 3.44 -0.21
C VAL A 207 7.68 2.99 1.13
N GLU A 208 8.05 1.83 1.64
CA GLU A 208 7.53 1.34 2.94
C GLU A 208 7.96 2.21 4.14
N TYR A 209 9.15 2.83 4.09
CA TYR A 209 9.53 3.82 5.10
C TYR A 209 8.58 5.02 5.07
N GLN A 210 8.16 5.44 3.88
CA GLN A 210 7.28 6.59 3.67
C GLN A 210 5.83 6.26 4.03
N ASP A 211 5.34 5.07 3.67
CA ASP A 211 4.00 4.57 4.04
C ASP A 211 3.84 4.49 5.55
N SER A 212 4.79 3.80 6.20
CA SER A 212 4.90 3.73 7.64
C SER A 212 4.85 5.12 8.31
N ARG A 213 5.58 6.10 7.76
CA ARG A 213 5.55 7.48 8.26
C ARG A 213 4.13 8.06 8.18
N GLY A 214 3.47 7.94 7.03
CA GLY A 214 2.12 8.46 6.81
C GLY A 214 1.13 7.91 7.84
N PHE A 215 1.16 6.60 8.07
CA PHE A 215 0.28 5.92 9.01
C PHE A 215 0.52 6.34 10.46
N VAL A 216 1.77 6.49 10.90
CA VAL A 216 2.11 6.98 12.25
C VAL A 216 1.62 8.42 12.45
N MET A 217 1.87 9.30 11.48
CA MET A 217 1.46 10.72 11.59
C MET A 217 -0.06 10.86 11.61
N TYR A 218 -0.77 10.10 10.77
CA TYR A 218 -2.24 10.11 10.78
C TYR A 218 -2.81 9.48 12.06
N GLY A 219 -2.22 8.38 12.55
CA GLY A 219 -2.60 7.76 13.81
C GLY A 219 -2.46 8.70 15.01
N GLU A 220 -1.40 9.50 15.09
CA GLU A 220 -1.26 10.51 16.14
C GLU A 220 -2.36 11.58 16.05
N MET A 221 -2.65 12.10 14.85
CA MET A 221 -3.71 13.09 14.67
C MET A 221 -5.09 12.56 15.04
N LEU A 222 -5.35 11.26 14.85
CA LEU A 222 -6.58 10.62 15.34
C LEU A 222 -6.60 10.55 16.86
N PHE A 223 -5.51 10.07 17.48
CA PHE A 223 -5.37 10.04 18.93
C PHE A 223 -5.59 11.42 19.57
N GLU A 224 -5.02 12.48 19.02
CA GLU A 224 -5.15 13.85 19.54
C GLU A 224 -6.61 14.33 19.63
N LYS A 225 -7.52 13.81 18.79
CA LYS A 225 -8.95 14.15 18.83
C LYS A 225 -9.68 13.59 20.06
N VAL A 226 -9.16 12.53 20.67
CA VAL A 226 -9.78 11.83 21.80
C VAL A 226 -8.91 11.81 23.06
N ALA A 227 -7.69 12.36 22.98
CA ALA A 227 -6.71 12.35 24.06
C ALA A 227 -7.20 12.99 25.37
N ASP A 228 -8.08 13.98 25.31
CA ASP A 228 -8.66 14.66 26.48
C ASP A 228 -9.80 13.87 27.15
N GLN A 229 -10.27 12.80 26.50
CA GLN A 229 -11.31 11.89 26.99
C GLN A 229 -10.74 10.66 27.70
N LEU A 230 -9.44 10.39 27.54
CA LEU A 230 -8.72 9.29 28.20
C LEU A 230 -8.31 9.67 29.64
N ASP A 231 -7.87 8.67 30.41
CA ASP A 231 -7.18 8.94 31.68
C ASP A 231 -5.92 9.80 31.43
N ALA A 232 -5.64 10.75 32.31
CA ALA A 232 -4.55 11.70 32.11
C ALA A 232 -3.17 11.04 32.08
N GLU A 233 -2.95 9.98 32.87
CA GLU A 233 -1.68 9.24 32.88
C GLU A 233 -1.52 8.44 31.58
N ALA A 234 -2.60 7.79 31.12
CA ALA A 234 -2.65 7.10 29.84
C ALA A 234 -2.39 8.04 28.65
N SER A 235 -3.09 9.18 28.62
CA SER A 235 -2.95 10.20 27.58
C SER A 235 -1.52 10.77 27.52
N GLU A 236 -0.91 11.06 28.68
CA GLU A 236 0.49 11.50 28.76
C GLU A 236 1.46 10.41 28.28
N ALA A 237 1.23 9.15 28.65
CA ALA A 237 2.06 8.03 28.21
C ALA A 237 1.99 7.80 26.70
N ILE A 238 0.79 7.82 26.11
CA ILE A 238 0.59 7.67 24.66
C ILE A 238 1.23 8.85 23.91
N THR A 239 1.05 10.08 24.39
CA THR A 239 1.67 11.29 23.80
C THR A 239 3.19 11.18 23.80
N ALA A 240 3.79 10.73 24.91
CA ALA A 240 5.24 10.55 25.00
C ALA A 240 5.73 9.43 24.05
N ALA A 241 4.97 8.33 23.94
CA ALA A 241 5.28 7.23 23.04
C ALA A 241 5.22 7.65 21.57
N PHE A 242 4.18 8.38 21.13
CA PHE A 242 4.11 8.95 19.78
C PHE A 242 5.25 9.92 19.49
N THR A 243 5.57 10.78 20.46
CA THR A 243 6.70 11.73 20.33
C THR A 243 8.01 10.98 20.07
N GLU A 244 8.28 9.90 20.80
CA GLU A 244 9.48 9.08 20.60
C GLU A 244 9.41 8.25 19.31
N LEU A 245 8.24 7.67 19.00
CA LEU A 245 8.00 6.85 17.80
C LEU A 245 8.30 7.63 16.53
N LYS A 246 7.76 8.84 16.39
CA LYS A 246 8.00 9.70 15.23
C LYS A 246 9.47 10.01 14.95
N THR A 247 10.36 9.89 15.94
CA THR A 247 11.80 10.11 15.70
C THR A 247 12.42 9.07 14.77
N ALA A 248 11.76 7.93 14.53
CA ALA A 248 12.18 6.96 13.52
C ALA A 248 12.05 7.50 12.08
N TRP A 249 11.18 8.51 11.86
CA TRP A 249 10.94 9.17 10.58
C TRP A 249 11.22 10.68 10.64
N PRO A 250 12.50 11.11 10.70
CA PRO A 250 12.86 12.52 10.87
C PRO A 250 12.45 13.42 9.69
N ASP A 251 12.25 12.85 8.51
CA ASP A 251 11.89 13.54 7.26
C ASP A 251 11.14 12.57 6.33
N VAL A 252 10.40 13.09 5.34
CA VAL A 252 9.75 12.28 4.29
C VAL A 252 10.79 11.66 3.35
N VAL A 253 11.93 12.33 3.18
CA VAL A 253 13.10 11.75 2.51
C VAL A 253 13.85 10.89 3.52
N ALA A 254 13.92 9.58 3.25
CA ALA A 254 14.58 8.63 4.14
C ALA A 254 16.07 9.02 4.39
N PRO A 255 16.55 8.97 5.63
CA PRO A 255 17.97 9.17 5.92
C PRO A 255 18.81 7.98 5.42
N GLU A 256 20.14 8.14 5.34
CA GLU A 256 21.03 7.07 4.85
C GLU A 256 20.96 5.77 5.66
N ALA A 257 20.56 5.84 6.94
CA ALA A 257 20.40 4.70 7.82
C ALA A 257 19.22 4.92 8.79
N PRO A 258 18.55 3.85 9.22
CA PRO A 258 17.46 3.94 10.19
C PRO A 258 17.90 4.60 11.50
N VAL A 259 17.07 5.51 12.02
CA VAL A 259 17.28 6.14 13.33
C VAL A 259 16.92 5.17 14.46
N LYS A 260 15.90 4.33 14.23
CA LYS A 260 15.48 3.24 15.11
C LYS A 260 15.53 1.91 14.37
N THR A 261 15.69 0.83 15.10
CA THR A 261 15.49 -0.53 14.58
C THR A 261 14.00 -0.88 14.51
N PRO A 262 13.58 -1.85 13.68
CA PRO A 262 12.21 -2.35 13.69
C PRO A 262 11.75 -2.79 15.08
N GLN A 263 12.63 -3.42 15.87
CA GLN A 263 12.30 -3.86 17.22
C GLN A 263 12.03 -2.69 18.19
N GLU A 264 12.71 -1.56 18.03
CA GLU A 264 12.43 -0.35 18.81
C GLU A 264 11.11 0.30 18.39
N VAL A 265 10.79 0.31 17.10
CA VAL A 265 9.50 0.79 16.57
C VAL A 265 8.34 -0.05 17.10
N PHE A 266 8.38 -1.37 16.95
CA PHE A 266 7.35 -2.26 17.51
C PHE A 266 7.24 -2.14 19.03
N GLY A 267 8.35 -1.96 19.74
CA GLY A 267 8.32 -1.74 21.20
C GLY A 267 7.56 -0.49 21.61
N LEU A 268 7.64 0.59 20.82
CA LEU A 268 6.89 1.83 21.06
C LEU A 268 5.41 1.66 20.70
N ILE A 269 5.09 0.96 19.60
CA ILE A 269 3.70 0.64 19.22
C ILE A 269 3.01 -0.18 20.32
N VAL A 270 3.66 -1.24 20.81
CA VAL A 270 3.16 -2.05 21.93
C VAL A 270 2.98 -1.22 23.21
N SER A 271 3.82 -0.19 23.42
CA SER A 271 3.66 0.70 24.58
C SER A 271 2.42 1.59 24.46
N ILE A 272 2.07 2.02 23.25
CA ILE A 272 0.82 2.75 22.97
C ILE A 272 -0.38 1.82 23.22
N GLU A 273 -0.35 0.61 22.67
CA GLU A 273 -1.41 -0.40 22.84
C GLU A 273 -1.66 -0.72 24.33
N ALA A 274 -0.58 -0.90 25.11
CA ALA A 274 -0.69 -1.22 26.52
C ALA A 274 -1.16 -0.05 27.42
N SER A 275 -1.27 1.15 26.87
CA SER A 275 -1.70 2.35 27.61
C SER A 275 -3.19 2.68 27.44
N ILE A 276 -3.91 1.92 26.61
CA ILE A 276 -5.36 2.02 26.38
C ILE A 276 -6.10 1.17 27.43
#